data_AF-A0A970JT10-F1
#
_entry.id   AF-A0A970JT10-F1
#
_cell.length_a   1.000
_cell.length_b   1.000
_cell.length_c   1.000
_cell.angle_alpha   90.00
_cell.angle_beta   90.00
_cell.angle_gamma   90.00
#
_symmetry.space_group_name_H-M   'P 1'
#
loop_
_entity.id
_entity.type
_entity.pdbx_description
1 polymer ?
#
loop_
_entity_poly.entity_id
_entity_poly.type
_entity_poly.pdbx_seq_one_letter_code
_entity_poly.pdbx_strand_id
1 'polypeptide(L)'
;MKLRRTLYLLVLLLTVALTTGCADDGEPRVVTVEYNEEMGVVKLNGEQISSGYSGEVEPAAEIELEAIAAEGLFFEAWKGVSESQAAKNPLQLTVRRDMNIKAVFTDEDPEGFVLKENFDNGSLNNWEAGNAEAEVSKDFAKSGDYSAKVTTLGSGWNQFRYNLAGLVEEGKTYEVTVWIYHEAGDDIQFHLVRLMNGDFKWLGGNETIPNKTWTALTNTFEADFGIQDEFVLFVECNNELTYYVDDISVKRVE
;
A
#
# COMPACT_ATOMS: atom_id res chain seq x y z
N MET A 1 36.08 -13.87 17.54
CA MET A 1 34.91 -12.98 17.74
C MET A 1 35.41 -11.53 17.73
N LYS A 2 35.37 -10.86 16.57
CA LYS A 2 35.85 -9.47 16.43
C LYS A 2 34.72 -8.53 16.86
N LEU A 3 34.92 -7.81 17.95
CA LEU A 3 34.04 -6.74 18.39
C LEU A 3 34.10 -5.61 17.33
N ARG A 4 33.04 -5.45 16.53
CA ARG A 4 32.88 -4.23 15.71
C ARG A 4 32.54 -3.10 16.67
N ARG A 5 33.49 -2.18 16.89
CA ARG A 5 33.23 -0.91 17.57
C ARG A 5 32.51 -0.01 16.57
N THR A 6 31.21 0.19 16.78
CA THR A 6 30.44 1.19 16.04
C THR A 6 30.93 2.57 16.49
N LEU A 7 31.52 3.31 15.55
CA LEU A 7 32.02 4.67 15.76
C LEU A 7 30.85 5.63 15.50
N TYR A 8 30.27 6.21 16.56
CA TYR A 8 29.29 7.28 16.40
C TYR A 8 30.03 8.54 15.93
N LEU A 9 29.80 8.96 14.68
CA LEU A 9 30.26 10.26 14.19
C LEU A 9 29.36 11.34 14.77
N LEU A 10 29.91 12.20 15.62
CA LEU A 10 29.27 13.43 16.04
C LEU A 10 29.35 14.43 14.86
N VAL A 11 28.24 14.67 14.17
CA VAL A 11 28.17 15.64 13.07
C VAL A 11 27.65 16.96 13.62
N LEU A 12 28.54 17.93 13.81
CA LEU A 12 28.20 19.27 14.29
C LEU A 12 27.69 20.10 13.09
N LEU A 13 26.38 20.17 12.90
CA LEU A 13 25.77 20.93 11.80
C LEU A 13 25.49 22.38 12.28
N LEU A 14 26.50 23.24 12.14
CA LEU A 14 26.40 24.66 12.50
C LEU A 14 25.55 25.39 11.43
N THR A 15 24.24 25.50 11.64
CA THR A 15 23.37 26.28 10.75
C THR A 15 23.56 27.77 11.04
N VAL A 16 24.17 28.49 10.10
CA VAL A 16 24.28 29.96 10.16
C VAL A 16 23.03 30.56 9.53
N ALA A 17 22.10 31.05 10.36
CA ALA A 17 20.98 31.87 9.91
C ALA A 17 21.13 33.30 10.46
N LEU A 18 21.54 34.23 9.59
CA LEU A 18 21.46 35.66 9.81
C LEU A 18 19.98 36.07 9.84
N THR A 19 19.46 36.49 10.99
CA THR A 19 18.71 37.77 11.19
C THR A 19 18.19 37.89 12.62
N THR A 20 18.04 39.14 13.03
CA THR A 20 17.87 39.67 14.38
C THR A 20 16.59 39.24 15.08
N GLY A 21 16.71 38.61 16.25
CA GLY A 21 15.61 38.48 17.21
C GLY A 21 15.98 37.51 18.33
N CYS A 22 16.35 38.05 19.50
CA CYS A 22 16.63 37.38 20.78
C CYS A 22 16.97 35.89 20.69
N ALA A 23 18.27 35.57 20.64
CA ALA A 23 18.73 34.27 21.09
C ALA A 23 18.20 34.09 22.52
N ASP A 24 17.34 33.09 22.70
CA ASP A 24 17.03 32.56 24.02
C ASP A 24 18.37 32.01 24.54
N ASP A 25 18.94 32.61 25.60
CA ASP A 25 20.24 32.23 26.21
C ASP A 25 20.20 30.82 26.85
N GLY A 26 19.33 29.94 26.38
CA GLY A 26 19.12 28.59 26.86
C GLY A 26 20.16 27.61 26.33
N GLU A 27 20.45 26.58 27.12
CA GLU A 27 21.31 25.47 26.70
C GLU A 27 20.79 24.85 25.38
N PRO A 28 21.70 24.53 24.42
CA PRO A 28 21.35 23.82 23.20
C PRO A 28 20.53 22.57 23.48
N ARG A 29 19.68 22.19 22.51
CA ARG A 29 18.84 21.00 22.58
C ARG A 29 19.40 19.90 21.72
N VAL A 30 19.38 18.68 22.22
CA VAL A 30 19.84 17.52 21.47
C VAL A 30 18.66 16.89 20.73
N VAL A 31 18.83 16.70 19.42
CA VAL A 31 17.92 15.92 18.59
C VAL A 31 18.62 14.63 18.19
N THR A 32 18.04 13.50 18.58
CA THR A 32 18.45 12.17 18.10
C THR A 32 17.41 11.61 17.15
N VAL A 33 17.89 10.96 16.07
CA VAL A 33 17.02 10.33 15.07
C VAL A 33 17.46 8.89 14.82
N GLU A 34 16.51 7.97 15.01
CA GLU A 34 16.69 6.54 14.76
C GLU A 34 15.74 6.05 13.65
N TYR A 35 16.19 5.11 12.84
CA TYR A 35 15.37 4.39 11.87
C TYR A 35 16.07 3.10 11.43
N ASN A 36 15.35 2.22 10.71
CA ASN A 36 15.97 1.05 10.08
C ASN A 36 16.47 1.43 8.68
N GLU A 37 17.79 1.44 8.49
CA GLU A 37 18.43 1.83 7.22
C GLU A 37 18.14 0.86 6.07
N GLU A 38 17.72 -0.38 6.36
CA GLU A 38 17.27 -1.34 5.33
C GLU A 38 15.87 -1.02 4.81
N MET A 39 15.06 -0.32 5.60
CA MET A 39 13.65 -0.05 5.28
C MET A 39 13.41 1.35 4.69
N GLY A 40 14.41 2.24 4.78
CA GLY A 40 14.29 3.59 4.26
C GLY A 40 15.43 4.49 4.72
N VAL A 41 15.31 5.76 4.36
CA VAL A 41 16.23 6.83 4.74
C VAL A 41 15.48 7.98 5.38
N VAL A 42 16.19 8.78 6.18
CA VAL A 42 15.67 10.02 6.75
C VAL A 42 16.54 11.19 6.31
N LYS A 43 15.92 12.30 5.94
CA LYS A 43 16.59 13.59 5.75
C LYS A 43 16.23 14.55 6.87
N LEU A 44 17.21 15.32 7.31
CA LEU A 44 17.07 16.47 8.19
C LEU A 44 17.36 17.74 7.39
N ASN A 45 16.36 18.63 7.27
CA ASN A 45 16.45 19.86 6.49
C ASN A 45 16.93 19.63 5.05
N GLY A 46 16.48 18.53 4.43
CA GLY A 46 16.84 18.13 3.07
C GLY A 46 18.15 17.35 2.93
N GLU A 47 18.96 17.22 3.99
CA GLU A 47 20.19 16.42 3.97
C GLU A 47 19.96 15.04 4.58
N GLN A 48 20.35 13.97 3.87
CA GLN A 48 20.25 12.61 4.40
C GLN A 48 21.20 12.43 5.59
N ILE A 49 20.65 11.91 6.69
CA ILE A 49 21.41 11.54 7.89
C ILE A 49 21.55 10.02 7.97
N SER A 50 22.38 9.51 8.88
CA SER A 50 22.46 8.08 9.23
C SER A 50 21.59 7.77 10.45
N SER A 51 21.20 6.51 10.61
CA SER A 51 20.48 6.09 11.82
C SER A 51 21.37 6.23 13.06
N GLY A 52 20.78 6.68 14.17
CA GLY A 52 21.51 7.06 15.38
C GLY A 52 22.16 8.44 15.29
N TYR A 53 21.71 9.29 14.36
CA TYR A 53 22.09 10.70 14.30
C TYR A 53 21.86 11.37 15.66
N SER A 54 22.78 12.25 16.06
CA SER A 54 22.68 13.10 17.24
C SER A 54 23.31 14.45 16.94
N GLY A 55 22.53 15.52 17.08
CA GLY A 55 22.97 16.89 16.81
C GLY A 55 22.40 17.87 17.82
N GLU A 56 23.16 18.93 18.12
CA GLU A 56 22.72 20.04 18.95
C GLU A 56 22.10 21.13 18.07
N VAL A 57 20.98 21.71 18.53
CA VAL A 57 20.28 22.83 17.88
C VAL A 57 19.94 23.90 18.90
N GLU A 58 19.78 25.14 18.42
CA GLU A 58 19.34 26.26 19.26
C GLU A 58 17.95 25.98 19.87
N PRO A 59 17.67 26.48 21.10
CA PRO A 59 16.33 26.43 21.66
C PRO A 59 15.29 27.04 20.69
N ALA A 60 14.17 26.34 20.54
CA ALA A 60 13.09 26.69 19.62
C ALA A 60 13.47 26.73 18.13
N ALA A 61 14.59 26.13 17.72
CA ALA A 61 14.90 25.91 16.32
C ALA A 61 13.77 25.13 15.63
N GLU A 62 13.43 25.54 14.41
CA GLU A 62 12.53 24.81 13.53
C GLU A 62 13.36 23.83 12.69
N ILE A 63 12.97 22.55 12.68
CA ILE A 63 13.57 21.52 11.85
C ILE A 63 12.52 20.82 11.00
N GLU A 64 12.95 20.29 9.86
CA GLU A 64 12.14 19.43 8.99
C GLU A 64 12.79 18.04 8.87
N LEU A 65 11.99 17.01 9.09
CA LEU A 65 12.37 15.61 8.89
C LEU A 65 11.53 15.00 7.76
N GLU A 66 12.18 14.39 6.78
CA GLU A 66 11.53 13.66 5.69
C GLU A 66 11.93 12.18 5.78
N ALA A 67 10.95 11.28 5.88
CA ALA A 67 11.17 9.84 5.81
C ALA A 67 10.89 9.36 4.38
N ILE A 68 11.79 8.57 3.81
CA ILE A 68 11.65 8.02 2.46
C ILE A 68 11.80 6.51 2.58
N ALA A 69 10.69 5.80 2.40
CA ALA A 69 10.67 4.35 2.45
C ALA A 69 11.43 3.76 1.26
N ALA A 70 12.03 2.59 1.46
CA ALA A 70 12.57 1.80 0.37
C ALA A 70 11.43 1.28 -0.54
N GLU A 71 11.79 0.78 -1.73
CA GLU A 71 10.84 0.22 -2.69
C GLU A 71 9.98 -0.88 -2.04
N GLY A 72 8.66 -0.80 -2.22
CA GLY A 72 7.69 -1.74 -1.65
C GLY A 72 7.38 -1.55 -0.16
N LEU A 73 7.96 -0.55 0.51
CA LEU A 73 7.70 -0.23 1.91
C LEU A 73 7.01 1.13 2.04
N PHE A 74 6.50 1.38 3.23
CA PHE A 74 5.78 2.60 3.59
C PHE A 74 6.36 3.23 4.84
N PHE A 75 6.24 4.55 4.93
CA PHE A 75 6.43 5.25 6.19
C PHE A 75 5.16 5.09 7.04
N GLU A 76 5.27 4.47 8.21
CA GLU A 76 4.16 4.29 9.15
C GLU A 76 3.95 5.56 9.97
N ALA A 77 4.99 5.96 10.73
CA ALA A 77 4.88 7.06 11.67
C ALA A 77 6.24 7.50 12.24
N TRP A 78 6.27 8.73 12.75
CA TRP A 78 7.27 9.22 13.68
C TRP A 78 6.87 8.86 15.11
N LYS A 79 7.76 8.23 15.88
CA LYS A 79 7.64 8.10 17.34
C LYS A 79 8.49 9.17 18.04
N GLY A 80 8.13 9.53 19.26
CA GLY A 80 8.79 10.60 20.02
C GLY A 80 8.23 12.01 19.78
N VAL A 81 7.17 12.11 18.96
CA VAL A 81 6.41 13.34 18.66
C VAL A 81 4.96 13.22 19.14
N SER A 82 4.17 14.29 19.03
CA SER A 82 2.74 14.23 19.37
C SER A 82 1.96 13.37 18.38
N GLU A 83 0.83 12.79 18.80
CA GLU A 83 -0.03 11.96 17.94
C GLU A 83 -0.46 12.72 16.67
N SER A 84 -0.79 14.00 16.79
CA SER A 84 -1.18 14.86 15.66
C SER A 84 -0.06 15.10 14.63
N GLN A 85 1.17 14.76 14.97
CA GLN A 85 2.36 14.91 14.12
C GLN A 85 2.89 13.55 13.62
N ALA A 86 2.49 12.44 14.24
CA ALA A 86 3.08 11.13 13.98
C ALA A 86 3.03 10.71 12.50
N ALA A 87 1.92 10.98 11.82
CA ALA A 87 1.74 10.63 10.40
C ALA A 87 2.20 11.72 9.42
N LYS A 88 2.71 12.87 9.88
CA LYS A 88 3.12 13.97 9.00
C LYS A 88 4.47 13.68 8.36
N ASN A 89 4.52 13.71 7.04
CA ASN A 89 5.75 13.57 6.29
C ASN A 89 5.70 14.47 5.04
N PRO A 90 6.53 15.53 4.93
CA PRO A 90 7.55 15.94 5.90
C PRO A 90 7.00 16.35 7.27
N LEU A 91 7.78 16.10 8.31
CA LEU A 91 7.50 16.46 9.69
C LEU A 91 8.22 17.77 10.05
N GLN A 92 7.45 18.80 10.42
CA GLN A 92 7.99 20.06 10.94
C GLN A 92 7.88 20.10 12.47
N LEU A 93 8.96 20.50 13.13
CA LEU A 93 9.08 20.54 14.60
C LEU A 93 9.79 21.81 15.09
N THR A 94 9.22 22.42 16.12
CA THR A 94 9.92 23.37 17.00
C THR A 94 10.62 22.62 18.13
N VAL A 95 11.96 22.66 18.19
CA VAL A 95 12.76 21.94 19.18
C VAL A 95 12.85 22.73 20.49
N ARG A 96 11.93 22.44 21.43
CA ARG A 96 11.87 23.14 22.74
C ARG A 96 12.58 22.41 23.89
N ARG A 97 12.95 21.16 23.66
CA ARG A 97 13.62 20.26 24.60
C ARG A 97 14.38 19.21 23.80
N ASP A 98 15.16 18.40 24.48
CA ASP A 98 15.77 17.24 23.85
C ASP A 98 14.69 16.30 23.28
N MET A 99 14.93 15.80 22.08
CA MET A 99 14.01 14.95 21.34
C MET A 99 14.71 13.68 20.89
N ASN A 100 14.06 12.55 21.13
CA ASN A 100 14.44 11.25 20.57
C ASN A 100 13.34 10.84 19.61
N ILE A 101 13.63 10.94 18.31
CA ILE A 101 12.66 10.74 17.24
C ILE A 101 13.01 9.44 16.53
N LYS A 102 11.99 8.63 16.23
CA LYS A 102 12.17 7.41 15.46
C LYS A 102 11.27 7.41 14.24
N ALA A 103 11.82 7.25 13.04
CA ALA A 103 11.02 6.91 11.86
C ALA A 103 10.71 5.41 11.90
N VAL A 104 9.43 5.07 11.74
CA VAL A 104 8.97 3.69 11.62
C VAL A 104 8.50 3.49 10.19
N PHE A 105 9.06 2.45 9.57
CA PHE A 105 8.68 1.97 8.26
C PHE A 105 8.01 0.61 8.42
N THR A 106 7.17 0.26 7.47
CA THR A 106 6.38 -0.98 7.45
C THR A 106 6.28 -1.50 6.02
N ASP A 107 6.06 -2.79 5.88
CA ASP A 107 5.64 -3.44 4.63
C ASP A 107 4.11 -3.45 4.44
N GLU A 108 3.36 -3.03 5.47
CA GLU A 108 1.90 -2.84 5.40
C GLU A 108 1.54 -1.46 4.84
N ASP A 109 0.62 -1.39 3.88
CA ASP A 109 0.13 -0.10 3.38
C ASP A 109 -0.62 0.65 4.52
N PRO A 110 -0.24 1.89 4.86
CA PRO A 110 -0.89 2.66 5.93
C PRO A 110 -2.34 3.02 5.63
N GLU A 111 -2.77 2.97 4.37
CA GLU A 111 -4.17 3.09 3.97
C GLU A 111 -4.92 1.75 4.03
N GLY A 112 -4.25 0.66 4.39
CA GLY A 112 -4.82 -0.68 4.59
C GLY A 112 -4.98 -1.50 3.30
N PHE A 113 -4.43 -1.07 2.17
CA PHE A 113 -4.46 -1.87 0.95
C PHE A 113 -3.52 -3.08 1.06
N VAL A 114 -4.04 -4.27 0.80
CA VAL A 114 -3.24 -5.50 0.70
C VAL A 114 -3.04 -5.94 -0.75
N LEU A 115 -3.82 -5.37 -1.68
CA LEU A 115 -3.66 -5.56 -3.12
C LEU A 115 -4.19 -4.34 -3.87
N LYS A 116 -3.44 -3.88 -4.88
CA LYS A 116 -3.88 -2.93 -5.90
C LYS A 116 -3.35 -3.40 -7.24
N GLU A 117 -4.20 -3.46 -8.25
CA GLU A 117 -3.82 -3.92 -9.58
C GLU A 117 -4.55 -3.10 -10.66
N ASN A 118 -3.77 -2.54 -11.58
CA ASN A 118 -4.24 -1.77 -12.72
C ASN A 118 -3.57 -2.17 -14.04
N PHE A 119 -2.75 -3.22 -14.02
CA PHE A 119 -2.08 -3.86 -15.16
C PHE A 119 -1.17 -2.96 -16.01
N ASP A 120 -0.91 -1.72 -15.57
CA ASP A 120 -0.16 -0.70 -16.34
C ASP A 120 1.31 -1.05 -16.56
N ASN A 121 1.83 -2.04 -15.82
CA ASN A 121 3.13 -2.62 -16.06
C ASN A 121 3.17 -3.60 -17.25
N GLY A 122 2.03 -3.83 -17.92
CA GLY A 122 1.91 -4.72 -19.07
C GLY A 122 2.01 -6.21 -18.71
N SER A 123 1.64 -6.59 -17.49
CA SER A 123 1.66 -7.96 -16.98
C SER A 123 0.40 -8.27 -16.19
N LEU A 124 -0.03 -9.55 -16.17
CA LEU A 124 -1.16 -10.01 -15.35
C LEU A 124 -0.81 -10.18 -13.87
N ASN A 125 0.45 -10.08 -13.49
CA ASN A 125 0.89 -10.05 -12.08
C ASN A 125 0.30 -11.20 -11.22
N ASN A 126 0.38 -12.43 -11.72
CA ASN A 126 -0.17 -13.66 -11.12
C ASN A 126 -1.70 -13.77 -11.08
N TRP A 127 -2.43 -12.84 -11.69
CA TRP A 127 -3.84 -13.08 -12.00
C TRP A 127 -3.97 -14.16 -13.07
N GLU A 128 -4.90 -15.08 -12.87
CA GLU A 128 -5.14 -16.24 -13.73
C GLU A 128 -6.58 -16.28 -14.22
N ALA A 129 -6.82 -17.09 -15.24
CA ALA A 129 -8.15 -17.40 -15.74
C ALA A 129 -8.50 -18.88 -15.50
N GLY A 130 -9.77 -19.15 -15.17
CA GLY A 130 -10.33 -20.50 -15.03
C GLY A 130 -11.51 -20.67 -15.99
N ASN A 131 -11.50 -21.72 -16.82
CA ASN A 131 -12.41 -21.85 -17.97
C ASN A 131 -12.42 -20.61 -18.90
N ALA A 132 -11.32 -19.87 -18.93
CA ALA A 132 -11.15 -18.68 -19.73
C ALA A 132 -9.65 -18.52 -20.06
N GLU A 133 -9.34 -17.65 -21.02
CA GLU A 133 -7.99 -17.15 -21.27
C GLU A 133 -7.91 -15.68 -20.84
N ALA A 134 -6.77 -15.26 -20.31
CA ALA A 134 -6.53 -13.86 -19.95
C ALA A 134 -5.20 -13.36 -20.51
N GLU A 135 -5.19 -12.10 -20.93
CA GLU A 135 -4.01 -11.36 -21.36
C GLU A 135 -4.16 -9.88 -20.97
N VAL A 136 -3.08 -9.12 -20.90
CA VAL A 136 -3.19 -7.66 -20.80
C VAL A 136 -3.54 -7.06 -22.17
N SER A 137 -4.41 -6.04 -22.18
CA SER A 137 -4.86 -5.39 -23.41
C SER A 137 -4.92 -3.87 -23.25
N LYS A 138 -4.80 -3.16 -24.38
CA LYS A 138 -5.04 -1.72 -24.51
C LYS A 138 -6.39 -1.39 -25.16
N ASP A 139 -7.21 -2.41 -25.46
CA ASP A 139 -8.48 -2.22 -26.17
C ASP A 139 -9.44 -1.35 -25.36
N PHE A 140 -9.53 -1.62 -24.05
CA PHE A 140 -10.32 -0.87 -23.09
C PHE A 140 -9.56 -0.85 -21.76
N ALA A 141 -9.40 0.34 -21.17
CA ALA A 141 -8.82 0.50 -19.84
C ALA A 141 -9.71 1.43 -19.02
N LYS A 142 -9.84 1.16 -17.72
CA LYS A 142 -10.61 1.97 -16.78
C LYS A 142 -9.76 3.12 -16.25
N SER A 143 -8.47 2.84 -16.01
CA SER A 143 -7.43 3.83 -15.78
C SER A 143 -6.18 3.45 -16.56
N GLY A 144 -5.21 4.35 -16.70
CA GLY A 144 -3.97 4.04 -17.39
C GLY A 144 -4.12 3.63 -18.86
N ASP A 145 -3.22 2.74 -19.30
CA ASP A 145 -3.09 2.25 -20.68
C ASP A 145 -3.56 0.81 -20.85
N TYR A 146 -3.56 0.00 -19.78
CA TYR A 146 -3.79 -1.43 -19.83
C TYR A 146 -4.94 -1.88 -18.92
N SER A 147 -5.57 -2.98 -19.27
CA SER A 147 -6.42 -3.78 -18.37
C SER A 147 -6.19 -5.27 -18.62
N ALA A 148 -6.73 -6.13 -17.76
CA ALA A 148 -6.86 -7.54 -18.10
C ALA A 148 -8.03 -7.73 -19.08
N LYS A 149 -7.82 -8.46 -20.17
CA LYS A 149 -8.84 -8.93 -21.10
C LYS A 149 -9.06 -10.42 -20.87
N VAL A 150 -10.29 -10.81 -20.60
CA VAL A 150 -10.66 -12.19 -20.27
C VAL A 150 -11.65 -12.70 -21.31
N THR A 151 -11.34 -13.84 -21.93
CA THR A 151 -12.17 -14.50 -22.95
C THR A 151 -12.61 -15.87 -22.46
N THR A 152 -13.91 -16.08 -22.33
CA THR A 152 -14.50 -17.32 -21.81
C THR A 152 -14.36 -18.49 -22.78
N LEU A 153 -14.16 -19.71 -22.27
CA LEU A 153 -14.02 -20.93 -23.07
C LEU A 153 -15.26 -21.81 -22.97
N GLY A 154 -16.28 -21.47 -23.76
CA GLY A 154 -17.51 -22.25 -23.88
C GLY A 154 -18.40 -22.18 -22.64
N SER A 155 -19.23 -23.20 -22.46
CA SER A 155 -20.26 -23.23 -21.41
C SER A 155 -19.68 -23.55 -20.03
N GLY A 156 -20.15 -22.85 -19.00
CA GLY A 156 -19.75 -23.07 -17.60
C GLY A 156 -19.36 -21.76 -16.91
N TRP A 157 -18.92 -21.89 -15.66
CA TRP A 157 -18.46 -20.76 -14.86
C TRP A 157 -17.04 -20.36 -15.26
N ASN A 158 -16.91 -19.13 -15.77
CA ASN A 158 -15.67 -18.55 -16.25
C ASN A 158 -15.12 -17.59 -15.20
N GLN A 159 -13.85 -17.72 -14.86
CA GLN A 159 -13.24 -17.09 -13.69
C GLN A 159 -12.06 -16.21 -14.08
N PHE A 160 -11.92 -15.07 -13.42
CA PHE A 160 -10.67 -14.32 -13.35
C PHE A 160 -10.27 -14.17 -11.88
N ARG A 161 -9.11 -14.71 -11.53
CA ARG A 161 -8.81 -15.13 -10.15
C ARG A 161 -7.42 -14.74 -9.67
N TYR A 162 -7.30 -14.55 -8.36
CA TYR A 162 -6.04 -14.28 -7.68
C TYR A 162 -6.02 -14.96 -6.32
N ASN A 163 -4.87 -15.51 -5.92
CA ASN A 163 -4.69 -16.12 -4.61
C ASN A 163 -4.21 -15.09 -3.58
N LEU A 164 -5.07 -14.74 -2.63
CA LEU A 164 -4.78 -13.77 -1.57
C LEU A 164 -4.07 -14.41 -0.36
N ALA A 165 -3.74 -15.71 -0.39
CA ALA A 165 -2.98 -16.34 0.68
C ALA A 165 -1.67 -15.57 0.95
N GLY A 166 -1.43 -15.22 2.22
CA GLY A 166 -0.31 -14.38 2.65
C GLY A 166 -0.53 -12.88 2.52
N LEU A 167 -1.59 -12.43 1.85
CA LEU A 167 -2.00 -11.00 1.80
C LEU A 167 -3.13 -10.68 2.77
N VAL A 168 -3.99 -11.66 3.06
CA VAL A 168 -5.08 -11.51 4.02
C VAL A 168 -4.79 -12.28 5.32
N GLU A 169 -5.11 -11.66 6.44
CA GLU A 169 -5.06 -12.24 7.78
C GLU A 169 -6.41 -12.85 8.19
N GLU A 170 -6.40 -14.03 8.81
CA GLU A 170 -7.61 -14.74 9.27
C GLU A 170 -8.45 -13.91 10.25
N GLY A 171 -9.78 -13.96 10.09
CA GLY A 171 -10.74 -13.23 10.91
C GLY A 171 -10.76 -11.72 10.67
N LYS A 172 -9.95 -11.20 9.75
CA LYS A 172 -9.95 -9.79 9.37
C LYS A 172 -10.93 -9.51 8.23
N THR A 173 -11.51 -8.30 8.24
CA THR A 173 -12.48 -7.86 7.23
C THR A 173 -11.81 -6.99 6.17
N TYR A 174 -12.10 -7.31 4.91
CA TYR A 174 -11.61 -6.62 3.73
C TYR A 174 -12.77 -6.18 2.85
N GLU A 175 -12.64 -5.02 2.22
CA GLU A 175 -13.41 -4.63 1.05
C GLU A 175 -12.62 -4.98 -0.20
N VAL A 176 -13.28 -5.61 -1.16
CA VAL A 176 -12.76 -5.76 -2.52
C VAL A 176 -13.60 -4.96 -3.49
N THR A 177 -12.93 -4.31 -4.42
CA THR A 177 -13.52 -3.65 -5.59
C THR A 177 -12.85 -4.18 -6.85
N VAL A 178 -13.65 -4.54 -7.84
CA VAL A 178 -13.22 -4.98 -9.17
C VAL A 178 -13.99 -4.17 -10.21
N TRP A 179 -13.32 -3.46 -11.11
CA TRP A 179 -14.01 -2.80 -12.22
C TRP A 179 -14.12 -3.74 -13.40
N ILE A 180 -15.33 -3.86 -13.96
CA ILE A 180 -15.62 -4.77 -15.06
C ILE A 180 -16.27 -3.99 -16.21
N TYR A 181 -15.88 -4.34 -17.44
CA TYR A 181 -16.45 -3.84 -18.69
C TYR A 181 -16.65 -4.97 -19.70
N HIS A 182 -17.73 -4.94 -20.47
CA HIS A 182 -17.95 -5.86 -21.59
C HIS A 182 -18.78 -5.23 -22.70
N GLU A 183 -18.77 -5.85 -23.89
CA GLU A 183 -19.61 -5.46 -25.02
C GLU A 183 -20.55 -6.59 -25.50
N ALA A 184 -20.99 -7.45 -24.58
CA ALA A 184 -21.82 -8.64 -24.87
C ALA A 184 -23.21 -8.35 -25.49
N GLY A 185 -23.69 -7.11 -25.49
CA GLY A 185 -24.97 -6.70 -26.06
C GLY A 185 -26.12 -6.63 -25.05
N ASP A 186 -26.15 -7.55 -24.09
CA ASP A 186 -27.05 -7.55 -22.92
C ASP A 186 -26.28 -7.20 -21.65
N ASP A 187 -26.99 -6.87 -20.57
CA ASP A 187 -26.39 -6.73 -19.24
C ASP A 187 -26.05 -8.12 -18.67
N ILE A 188 -24.88 -8.26 -18.05
CA ILE A 188 -24.34 -9.56 -17.62
C ILE A 188 -24.18 -9.59 -16.11
N GLN A 189 -24.62 -10.70 -15.51
CA GLN A 189 -24.42 -10.92 -14.08
C GLN A 189 -23.01 -11.45 -13.83
N PHE A 190 -22.31 -10.79 -12.91
CA PHE A 190 -21.06 -11.27 -12.34
C PHE A 190 -21.26 -11.58 -10.86
N HIS A 191 -20.42 -12.47 -10.33
CA HIS A 191 -20.39 -12.84 -8.91
C HIS A 191 -18.97 -12.74 -8.36
N LEU A 192 -18.87 -12.41 -7.07
CA LEU A 192 -17.62 -12.48 -6.33
C LEU A 192 -17.60 -13.74 -5.45
N VAL A 193 -16.56 -14.55 -5.63
CA VAL A 193 -16.47 -15.90 -5.03
C VAL A 193 -15.10 -16.14 -4.41
N ARG A 194 -15.10 -16.90 -3.33
CA ARG A 194 -13.90 -17.44 -2.68
C ARG A 194 -13.81 -18.94 -2.92
N LEU A 195 -12.65 -19.42 -3.36
CA LEU A 195 -12.25 -20.83 -3.32
C LEU A 195 -11.16 -20.99 -2.25
N MET A 196 -11.39 -21.93 -1.33
CA MET A 196 -10.39 -22.34 -0.34
C MET A 196 -10.66 -23.76 0.11
N ASN A 197 -9.62 -24.60 0.14
CA ASN A 197 -9.68 -26.02 0.50
C ASN A 197 -10.73 -26.80 -0.31
N GLY A 198 -10.91 -26.44 -1.59
CA GLY A 198 -11.92 -27.03 -2.47
C GLY A 198 -13.37 -26.57 -2.21
N ASP A 199 -13.58 -25.68 -1.25
CA ASP A 199 -14.89 -25.10 -0.93
C ASP A 199 -15.08 -23.76 -1.65
N PHE A 200 -16.24 -23.63 -2.31
CA PHE A 200 -16.67 -22.42 -3.00
C PHE A 200 -17.70 -21.68 -2.17
N LYS A 201 -17.44 -20.40 -1.89
CA LYS A 201 -18.32 -19.53 -1.14
C LYS A 201 -18.56 -18.23 -1.90
N TRP A 202 -19.81 -17.96 -2.24
CA TRP A 202 -20.19 -16.64 -2.72
C TRP A 202 -20.02 -15.64 -1.59
N LEU A 203 -19.21 -14.61 -1.84
CA LEU A 203 -19.00 -13.54 -0.87
C LEU A 203 -20.12 -12.51 -0.94
N GLY A 204 -20.74 -12.37 -2.11
CA GLY A 204 -21.82 -11.43 -2.42
C GLY A 204 -21.62 -10.83 -3.81
N GLY A 205 -22.37 -9.77 -4.13
CA GLY A 205 -22.22 -9.05 -5.40
C GLY A 205 -22.85 -9.77 -6.59
N ASN A 206 -24.18 -9.89 -6.59
CA ASN A 206 -24.95 -10.24 -7.79
C ASN A 206 -25.13 -8.99 -8.67
N GLU A 207 -24.03 -8.36 -9.05
CA GLU A 207 -24.10 -7.12 -9.80
C GLU A 207 -24.36 -7.42 -11.26
N THR A 208 -25.37 -6.75 -11.78
CA THR A 208 -25.68 -6.74 -13.20
C THR A 208 -24.83 -5.64 -13.81
N ILE A 209 -23.76 -6.03 -14.50
CA ILE A 209 -22.85 -5.13 -15.17
C ILE A 209 -23.50 -4.71 -16.50
N PRO A 210 -23.74 -3.40 -16.73
CA PRO A 210 -24.37 -2.95 -17.95
C PRO A 210 -23.42 -3.04 -19.15
N ASN A 211 -23.99 -3.34 -20.32
CA ASN A 211 -23.25 -3.37 -21.58
C ASN A 211 -22.54 -2.02 -21.85
N LYS A 212 -21.27 -2.09 -22.29
CA LYS A 212 -20.41 -0.95 -22.64
C LYS A 212 -20.21 0.08 -21.52
N THR A 213 -20.31 -0.33 -20.25
CA THR A 213 -20.14 0.56 -19.10
C THR A 213 -19.20 -0.06 -18.08
N TRP A 214 -18.12 0.65 -17.72
CA TRP A 214 -17.28 0.26 -16.59
C TRP A 214 -18.08 0.35 -15.30
N THR A 215 -18.21 -0.75 -14.59
CA THR A 215 -18.99 -0.83 -13.36
C THR A 215 -18.18 -1.52 -12.28
N ALA A 216 -18.22 -0.96 -11.07
CA ALA A 216 -17.57 -1.55 -9.92
C ALA A 216 -18.44 -2.68 -9.34
N LEU A 217 -17.84 -3.86 -9.20
CA LEU A 217 -18.32 -4.93 -8.34
C LEU A 217 -17.59 -4.80 -7.00
N THR A 218 -18.29 -4.33 -5.97
CA THR A 218 -17.72 -4.08 -4.64
C THR A 218 -18.44 -4.89 -3.59
N ASN A 219 -17.68 -5.49 -2.66
CA ASN A 219 -18.24 -6.17 -1.51
C ASN A 219 -17.22 -6.31 -0.37
N THR A 220 -17.70 -6.55 0.84
CA THR A 220 -16.87 -6.86 1.99
C THR A 220 -16.87 -8.36 2.30
N PHE A 221 -15.75 -8.91 2.72
CA PHE A 221 -15.64 -10.28 3.23
C PHE A 221 -14.74 -10.35 4.46
N GLU A 222 -15.06 -11.26 5.37
CA GLU A 222 -14.14 -11.69 6.42
C GLU A 222 -13.28 -12.84 5.87
N ALA A 223 -11.96 -12.73 6.02
CA ALA A 223 -11.03 -13.80 5.65
C ALA A 223 -11.27 -15.00 6.57
N ASP A 224 -11.69 -16.12 5.99
CA ASP A 224 -12.01 -17.34 6.74
C ASP A 224 -10.76 -17.89 7.48
N PHE A 225 -10.96 -18.65 8.56
CA PHE A 225 -9.87 -19.31 9.28
C PHE A 225 -9.35 -20.56 8.54
N GLY A 226 -8.09 -20.93 8.79
CA GLY A 226 -7.44 -22.08 8.18
C GLY A 226 -6.80 -21.78 6.81
N ILE A 227 -6.38 -20.53 6.60
CA ILE A 227 -5.65 -20.12 5.39
C ILE A 227 -4.26 -20.73 5.47
N GLN A 228 -3.96 -21.58 4.51
CA GLN A 228 -2.62 -22.08 4.27
C GLN A 228 -2.11 -21.40 3.00
N ASP A 229 -2.07 -22.14 1.91
CA ASP A 229 -1.52 -21.68 0.63
C ASP A 229 -2.64 -21.26 -0.34
N GLU A 230 -3.90 -21.31 0.07
CA GLU A 230 -5.07 -21.06 -0.78
C GLU A 230 -6.10 -20.15 -0.09
N PHE A 231 -6.31 -18.97 -0.66
CA PHE A 231 -7.48 -18.13 -0.46
C PHE A 231 -7.75 -17.43 -1.80
N VAL A 232 -8.35 -18.13 -2.74
CA VAL A 232 -8.50 -17.66 -4.11
C VAL A 232 -9.78 -16.84 -4.22
N LEU A 233 -9.64 -15.55 -4.48
CA LEU A 233 -10.73 -14.66 -4.84
C LEU A 233 -10.88 -14.65 -6.35
N PHE A 234 -12.11 -14.70 -6.85
CA PHE A 234 -12.36 -14.53 -8.26
C PHE A 234 -13.71 -13.91 -8.57
N VAL A 235 -13.76 -13.23 -9.71
CA VAL A 235 -15.00 -12.84 -10.35
C VAL A 235 -15.40 -13.92 -11.35
N GLU A 236 -16.69 -14.28 -11.38
CA GLU A 236 -17.20 -15.26 -12.33
C GLU A 236 -18.47 -14.83 -13.07
N CYS A 237 -18.64 -15.35 -14.28
CA CYS A 237 -19.87 -15.27 -15.07
C CYS A 237 -20.10 -16.58 -15.82
N ASN A 238 -21.37 -16.86 -16.18
CA ASN A 238 -21.77 -18.09 -16.88
C ASN A 238 -22.21 -17.82 -18.33
N ASN A 239 -21.72 -16.73 -18.91
CA ASN A 239 -22.00 -16.30 -20.27
C ASN A 239 -20.75 -16.52 -21.13
N GLU A 240 -20.96 -16.77 -22.43
CA GLU A 240 -19.87 -16.75 -23.41
C GLU A 240 -19.63 -15.31 -23.87
N LEU A 241 -18.52 -14.69 -23.46
CA LEU A 241 -18.15 -13.32 -23.80
C LEU A 241 -16.65 -13.04 -23.67
N THR A 242 -16.25 -11.85 -24.13
CA THR A 242 -15.01 -11.20 -23.70
C THR A 242 -15.37 -10.03 -22.79
N TYR A 243 -14.68 -9.94 -21.66
CA TYR A 243 -14.80 -8.83 -20.71
C TYR A 243 -13.42 -8.33 -20.29
N TYR A 244 -13.39 -7.16 -19.67
CA TYR A 244 -12.19 -6.47 -19.24
C TYR A 244 -12.28 -6.20 -17.74
N VAL A 245 -11.18 -6.39 -17.04
CA VAL A 245 -11.05 -6.19 -15.60
C VAL A 245 -9.91 -5.22 -15.32
N ASP A 246 -10.14 -4.27 -14.44
CA ASP A 246 -9.17 -3.22 -14.11
C ASP A 246 -9.40 -2.63 -12.72
N ASP A 247 -8.49 -1.76 -12.27
CA ASP A 247 -8.56 -0.99 -11.02
C ASP A 247 -9.00 -1.86 -9.81
N ILE A 248 -8.39 -3.03 -9.65
CA ILE A 248 -8.72 -3.98 -8.59
C ILE A 248 -8.07 -3.51 -7.30
N SER A 249 -8.82 -3.55 -6.20
CA SER A 249 -8.25 -3.28 -4.88
C SER A 249 -8.83 -4.21 -3.82
N VAL A 250 -7.99 -4.67 -2.91
CA VAL A 250 -8.38 -5.32 -1.65
C VAL A 250 -7.83 -4.48 -0.51
N LYS A 251 -8.72 -4.01 0.36
CA LYS A 251 -8.39 -3.09 1.44
C LYS A 251 -8.99 -3.57 2.75
N ARG A 252 -8.17 -3.62 3.80
CA ARG A 252 -8.64 -3.87 5.17
C ARG A 252 -9.49 -2.69 5.64
N VAL A 253 -10.64 -2.99 6.26
CA VAL A 253 -11.64 -1.97 6.65
C VAL A 253 -11.79 -1.78 8.16
N GLU A 254 -10.86 -2.33 8.95
CA GLU A 254 -10.85 -2.28 10.41
C GLU A 254 -9.52 -1.81 11.00
#